data_AF-A0A2L0HA54-F1
#
_entry.id   AF-A0A2L0HA54-F1
#
_cell.length_a   1.000
_cell.length_b   1.000
_cell.length_c   1.000
_cell.angle_alpha   90.00
_cell.angle_beta   90.00
_cell.angle_gamma   90.00
#
_symmetry.space_group_name_H-M   'P 1'
#
loop_
_entity.id
_entity.type
_entity.pdbx_description
1 polymer ?
#
loop_
_entity_poly.entity_id
_entity_poly.type
_entity_poly.pdbx_seq_one_letter_code
_entity_poly.pdbx_strand_id
1 'polypeptide(L)' 'MNPAQNLSFDPIGPDEFEMIGKAFQDELQRRALSRKSDEAEALAAKLINAYQAGVRDDLGLSIVAGLS' A
#
# COMPACT_ATOMS: atom_id res chain seq x y z
N MET A 1 -19.04 22.63 -18.71
CA MET A 1 -19.05 21.22 -18.25
C MET A 1 -17.72 20.98 -17.55
N ASN A 2 -17.71 20.94 -16.21
CA ASN A 2 -16.56 20.40 -15.50
C ASN A 2 -16.70 18.88 -15.59
N PRO A 3 -15.72 18.13 -16.13
CA PRO A 3 -15.72 16.71 -15.88
C PRO A 3 -15.48 16.60 -14.38
N ALA A 4 -16.53 16.31 -13.62
CA ALA A 4 -16.36 15.76 -12.28
C ALA A 4 -15.40 14.60 -12.50
N GLN A 5 -14.15 14.80 -12.08
CA GLN A 5 -13.12 13.78 -12.12
C GLN A 5 -13.79 12.57 -11.51
N ASN A 6 -13.93 11.53 -12.32
CA ASN A 6 -14.53 10.27 -11.93
C ASN A 6 -13.58 9.68 -10.90
N LEU A 7 -13.66 10.18 -9.67
CA LEU A 7 -13.05 9.63 -8.47
C LEU A 7 -13.80 8.32 -8.28
N SER A 8 -13.42 7.33 -9.08
CA SER A 8 -13.86 5.95 -8.94
C SER A 8 -13.40 5.56 -7.55
N PHE A 9 -14.30 5.69 -6.58
CA PHE A 9 -14.09 5.22 -5.24
C PHE A 9 -13.96 3.71 -5.37
N ASP A 10 -12.72 3.25 -5.35
CA ASP A 10 -12.36 1.84 -5.43
C ASP A 10 -11.97 1.42 -4.02
N PRO A 11 -12.95 0.94 -3.21
CA PRO A 11 -12.69 0.60 -1.82
C PRO A 11 -11.67 -0.53 -1.74
N ILE A 12 -10.83 -0.49 -0.72
CA ILE A 12 -9.92 -1.60 -0.42
C ILE A 12 -10.79 -2.77 0.07
N GLY A 13 -10.92 -3.80 -0.77
CA GLY A 13 -11.58 -5.04 -0.43
C GLY A 13 -10.66 -5.96 0.38
N PRO A 14 -11.17 -7.14 0.78
CA PRO A 14 -10.41 -8.09 1.60
C PRO A 14 -9.14 -8.59 0.89
N ASP A 15 -9.24 -8.91 -0.40
CA ASP A 15 -8.11 -9.43 -1.18
C ASP A 15 -7.02 -8.36 -1.35
N GLU A 16 -7.42 -7.11 -1.56
CA GLU A 16 -6.48 -6.01 -1.71
C GLU A 16 -5.87 -5.59 -0.38
N PHE A 17 -6.62 -5.73 0.72
CA PHE A 17 -6.07 -5.57 2.06
C PHE A 17 -5.03 -6.64 2.39
N GLU A 18 -5.26 -7.90 2.01
CA GLU A 18 -4.27 -8.97 2.16
C GLU A 18 -3.01 -8.69 1.35
N MET A 19 -3.16 -8.27 0.09
CA MET A 19 -2.04 -7.91 -0.78
C MET A 19 -1.17 -6.78 -0.20
N ILE A 20 -1.82 -5.68 0.23
CA ILE A 20 -1.15 -4.56 0.90
C ILE A 20 -0.48 -5.04 2.21
N GLY A 21 -1.19 -5.86 2.99
CA GLY A 21 -0.71 -6.42 4.24
C GLY A 21 0.52 -7.30 4.07
N LYS A 22 0.57 -8.09 3.00
CA LYS A 22 1.73 -8.92 2.66
C LYS A 22 2.95 -8.06 2.31
N ALA A 23 2.82 -7.10 1.40
CA ALA A 23 3.92 -6.19 1.05
C ALA A 23 4.45 -5.41 2.27
N PHE A 24 3.54 -5.00 3.18
CA PHE A 24 3.88 -4.38 4.44
C PHE A 24 4.69 -5.30 5.36
N GLN A 25 4.21 -6.53 5.59
CA GLN A 25 4.89 -7.49 6.47
C GLN A 25 6.25 -7.91 5.92
N ASP A 26 6.34 -8.18 4.62
CA ASP A 26 7.57 -8.57 3.94
C ASP A 26 8.66 -7.49 4.16
N GLU A 27 8.30 -6.21 4.02
CA GLU A 27 9.25 -5.12 4.22
C GLU A 27 9.60 -4.85 5.70
N LEU A 28 8.63 -4.98 6.62
CA LEU A 28 8.95 -4.91 8.05
C LEU A 28 9.95 -5.98 8.46
N GLN A 29 9.75 -7.21 7.99
CA GLN A 29 10.66 -8.32 8.27
C GLN A 29 12.04 -8.06 7.67
N ARG A 30 12.10 -7.60 6.41
CA ARG A 30 13.37 -7.27 5.74
C ARG A 30 14.18 -6.22 6.51
N ARG A 31 13.51 -5.18 7.01
CA ARG A 31 14.15 -4.09 7.77
C ARG A 31 14.28 -4.37 9.26
N ALA A 32 13.81 -5.52 9.75
CA ALA A 32 13.69 -5.83 11.18
C ALA A 32 12.96 -4.73 11.98
N LEU A 33 11.94 -4.11 11.38
CA LEU A 33 11.16 -3.04 11.99
C LEU A 33 10.08 -3.61 12.91
N SER A 34 9.87 -2.93 14.04
CA SER A 34 8.71 -3.19 14.88
C SER A 34 7.45 -2.69 14.19
N ARG A 35 6.38 -3.50 14.20
CA ARG A 35 5.06 -3.09 13.69
C ARG A 35 4.46 -1.88 14.40
N LYS A 36 5.00 -1.49 15.56
CA LYS A 36 4.56 -0.34 16.36
C LYS A 36 5.46 0.89 16.20
N SER A 37 6.42 0.88 15.27
CA SER A 37 7.29 2.04 15.05
C SER A 37 6.66 3.05 14.08
N ASP A 38 7.11 4.30 14.17
CA ASP A 38 6.67 5.38 13.28
C ASP A 38 7.00 5.05 11.81
N GLU A 39 8.10 4.35 11.57
CA GLU A 39 8.48 3.89 10.22
C GLU A 39 7.49 2.86 9.67
N ALA A 40 6.93 1.99 10.53
CA ALA A 40 5.92 1.03 10.13
C ALA A 40 4.61 1.74 9.78
N GLU A 41 4.20 2.74 10.55
CA GLU A 41 3.02 3.55 10.23
C GLU A 41 3.18 4.29 8.90
N ALA A 42 4.34 4.94 8.70
CA ALA A 42 4.65 5.65 7.47
C ALA A 42 4.65 4.71 6.24
N LEU A 43 5.16 3.49 6.39
CA LEU A 43 5.13 2.48 5.34
C LEU A 43 3.71 2.03 5.01
N ALA A 44 2.87 1.76 6.02
CA ALA A 44 1.48 1.37 5.81
C ALA A 44 0.69 2.48 5.08
N ALA A 45 0.84 3.73 5.50
CA ALA A 45 0.22 4.88 4.84
C ALA A 45 0.69 5.01 3.39
N LYS A 46 1.99 4.81 3.12
CA LYS A 46 2.54 4.84 1.76
C LYS A 46 1.91 3.78 0.86
N LEU A 47 1.74 2.56 1.34
CA LEU A 47 1.16 1.46 0.57
C LEU A 47 -0.33 1.69 0.29
N ILE A 48 -1.09 2.15 1.28
CA ILE A 48 -2.51 2.50 1.11
C ILE A 48 -2.67 3.62 0.08
N ASN A 49 -1.85 4.67 0.17
CA ASN A 49 -1.89 5.79 -0.77
C ASN A 49 -1.50 5.35 -2.18
N ALA A 50 -0.48 4.50 -2.32
CA ALA A 50 -0.08 3.95 -3.62
C ALA A 50 -1.19 3.11 -4.24
N TYR A 51 -1.87 2.28 -3.43
CA TYR A 51 -3.06 1.58 -3.87
C TYR A 51 -4.11 2.59 -4.32
N GLN A 52 -4.55 3.52 -3.48
CA GLN A 52 -5.58 4.50 -3.86
C GLN A 52 -5.21 5.34 -5.10
N ALA A 53 -3.92 5.53 -5.40
CA ALA A 53 -3.43 6.21 -6.60
C ALA A 53 -3.41 5.34 -7.88
N GLY A 54 -3.70 4.04 -7.77
CA GLY A 54 -3.87 3.13 -8.90
C GLY A 54 -2.90 1.94 -8.95
N VAL A 55 -2.03 1.75 -7.95
CA VAL A 55 -1.17 0.55 -7.88
C VAL A 55 -2.02 -0.64 -7.43
N ARG A 56 -2.27 -1.59 -8.32
CA ARG A 56 -3.27 -2.66 -8.13
C ARG A 56 -2.67 -4.07 -8.15
N ASP A 57 -1.35 -4.19 -8.18
CA ASP A 57 -0.64 -5.47 -8.27
C ASP A 57 0.49 -5.61 -7.25
N ASP A 58 0.85 -6.87 -6.96
CA ASP A 58 1.88 -7.27 -6.00
C ASP A 58 3.24 -6.63 -6.27
N LEU A 59 3.64 -6.55 -7.54
CA LEU A 59 4.96 -6.08 -7.93
C LEU A 59 5.07 -4.57 -7.67
N GLY A 60 4.06 -3.80 -8.07
CA GLY A 60 3.99 -2.38 -7.83
C GLY A 60 4.00 -2.04 -6.34
N LEU A 61 3.24 -2.77 -5.52
CA LEU A 61 3.23 -2.58 -4.07
C LEU A 61 4.57 -2.97 -3.43
N SER A 62 5.23 -4.01 -3.94
CA SER A 62 6.56 -4.43 -3.45
C SER A 62 7.63 -3.36 -3.73
N ILE A 63 7.62 -2.76 -4.91
CA ILE A 63 8.50 -1.64 -5.26
C ILE A 63 8.23 -0.43 -4.34
N VAL A 64 6.95 -0.11 -4.11
CA VAL A 64 6.56 0.97 -3.19
C VAL A 64 7.03 0.69 -1.76
N ALA A 65 6.94 -0.55 -1.29
CA ALA A 65 7.41 -0.96 0.02
C ALA A 65 8.94 -0.78 0.16
N GLY A 66 9.67 -0.95 -0.95
CA GLY A 66 11.13 -0.89 -0.98
C GLY A 66 11.78 -2.27 -1.01
N LEU A 67 11.06 -3.28 -1.52
CA LEU A 67 11.53 -4.66 -1.71
C LEU A 67 12.39 -4.84 -2.97
N SER A 68 12.92 -3.76 -3.55
CA SER A 68 13.76 -3.75 -4.76
C SER A 68 15.24 -3.99 -4.49
#